data_AF-A0A2A3MWH7-F1
#
_entry.id   AF-A0A2A3MWH7-F1
#
_cell.length_a   1.000
_cell.length_b   1.000
_cell.length_c   1.000
_cell.angle_alpha   90.00
_cell.angle_beta   90.00
_cell.angle_gamma   90.00
#
_symmetry.space_group_name_H-M   'P 1'
#
loop_
_entity.id
_entity.type
_entity.pdbx_description
1 polymer ?
#
loop_
_entity_poly.entity_id
_entity_poly.type
_entity_poly.pdbx_seq_one_letter_code
_entity_poly.pdbx_strand_id
1 'polypeptide(L)'
;MMRFKKMPSAEIQPDDDELMATAIVQLRGYGADVRRPEGSSFQLKLPKGVNFYPTTGKIYIDGGVSALSQKGLEALLLILRDQGTIANPA
;
A
#
# COMPACT_ATOMS: atom_id res chain seq x y z
N MET A 1 12.14 3.09 -12.06
CA MET A 1 11.62 3.40 -10.70
C MET A 1 12.70 3.16 -9.64
N MET A 2 13.69 4.04 -9.53
CA MET A 2 14.80 3.90 -8.56
C MET A 2 14.42 4.27 -7.12
N ARG A 3 13.34 5.04 -6.92
CA ARG A 3 12.93 5.53 -5.60
C ARG A 3 12.33 4.43 -4.72
N PHE A 4 11.50 3.54 -5.27
CA PHE A 4 10.84 2.47 -4.51
C PHE A 4 11.83 1.51 -3.84
N LYS A 5 12.83 1.02 -4.60
CA LYS A 5 13.84 0.07 -4.10
C LYS A 5 14.73 0.64 -2.98
N LYS A 6 14.79 1.97 -2.83
CA LYS A 6 15.58 2.64 -1.78
C LYS A 6 14.75 3.01 -0.55
N MET A 7 13.43 2.82 -0.59
CA MET A 7 12.55 3.12 0.54
C MET A 7 12.66 2.05 1.62
N PRO A 8 12.55 2.43 2.90
CA PRO A 8 12.46 1.46 3.96
C PRO A 8 11.19 0.62 3.82
N SER A 9 11.28 -0.64 4.23
CA SER A 9 10.09 -1.47 4.42
C SER A 9 9.17 -0.82 5.44
N ALA A 10 7.86 -0.93 5.22
CA ALA A 10 6.89 -0.38 6.16
C ALA A 10 6.85 -1.24 7.43
N GLU A 11 7.14 -0.60 8.55
CA GLU A 11 6.90 -1.12 9.89
C GLU A 11 5.75 -0.35 10.55
N ILE A 12 5.10 -0.99 11.52
CA ILE A 12 4.07 -0.35 12.36
C ILE A 12 4.78 0.61 13.32
N GLN A 13 4.26 1.82 13.45
CA GLN A 13 4.78 2.87 14.33
C GLN A 13 3.80 3.12 15.50
N PRO A 14 4.27 3.60 16.68
CA PRO A 14 3.42 3.80 17.85
C PRO A 14 2.24 4.77 17.66
N ASP A 15 2.36 5.67 16.69
CA ASP A 15 1.38 6.70 16.34
C ASP A 15 0.51 6.31 15.13
N ASP A 16 0.69 5.11 14.58
CA ASP A 16 -0.19 4.61 13.52
C ASP A 16 -1.61 4.40 14.04
N ASP A 17 -2.59 4.79 13.23
CA ASP A 17 -3.97 4.41 13.49
C ASP A 17 -4.21 2.91 13.20
N GLU A 18 -5.35 2.40 13.67
CA GLU A 18 -5.71 0.99 13.50
C GLU A 18 -5.77 0.58 12.01
N LEU A 19 -6.14 1.50 11.11
CA LEU A 19 -6.26 1.22 9.68
C LEU A 19 -4.88 1.07 9.02
N MET A 20 -3.92 1.90 9.39
CA MET A 20 -2.53 1.83 8.95
C MET A 20 -1.88 0.53 9.43
N ALA A 21 -1.98 0.23 10.73
CA ALA A 21 -1.44 -0.99 11.31
C ALA A 21 -2.05 -2.23 10.63
N THR A 22 -3.38 -2.27 10.48
CA THR A 22 -4.09 -3.37 9.80
C THR A 22 -3.65 -3.53 8.35
N ALA A 23 -3.51 -2.43 7.60
CA ALA A 23 -3.07 -2.47 6.22
C ALA A 23 -1.67 -3.07 6.09
N ILE A 24 -0.72 -2.66 6.93
CA ILE A 24 0.65 -3.18 6.92
C ILE A 24 0.65 -4.69 7.19
N VAL A 25 -0.07 -5.14 8.24
CA VAL A 25 -0.15 -6.56 8.61
C VAL A 25 -0.73 -7.38 7.47
N GLN A 26 -1.89 -6.99 6.94
CA GLN A 26 -2.57 -7.78 5.91
C GLN A 26 -1.77 -7.81 4.61
N LEU A 27 -1.29 -6.66 4.13
CA LEU A 27 -0.51 -6.60 2.89
C LEU A 27 0.76 -7.46 2.98
N ARG A 28 1.47 -7.41 4.11
CA ARG A 28 2.63 -8.28 4.36
C ARG A 28 2.22 -9.76 4.48
N GLY A 29 1.09 -10.04 5.11
CA GLY A 29 0.52 -11.39 5.20
C GLY A 29 0.22 -12.02 3.83
N TYR A 30 -0.13 -11.20 2.83
CA TYR A 30 -0.28 -11.61 1.43
C TYR A 30 1.03 -11.59 0.62
N GLY A 31 2.17 -11.28 1.26
CA GLY A 31 3.49 -11.26 0.62
C GLY A 31 3.80 -9.98 -0.17
N ALA A 32 3.03 -8.89 0.01
CA ALA A 32 3.32 -7.62 -0.64
C ALA A 32 4.64 -7.01 -0.11
N ASP A 33 5.45 -6.44 -1.02
CA ASP A 33 6.53 -5.54 -0.64
C ASP A 33 5.96 -4.15 -0.32
N VAL A 34 5.72 -3.89 0.97
CA VAL A 34 5.13 -2.62 1.45
C VAL A 34 6.24 -1.68 1.90
N ARG A 35 6.23 -0.45 1.38
CA ARG A 35 7.20 0.61 1.70
C ARG A 35 6.51 1.79 2.34
N ARG A 36 7.18 2.47 3.28
CA ARG A 36 6.73 3.77 3.82
C ARG A 36 7.67 4.86 3.32
N PRO A 37 7.18 5.88 2.58
CA PRO A 37 8.01 7.00 2.15
C PRO A 37 8.51 7.80 3.37
N GLU A 38 9.76 8.25 3.30
CA GLU A 38 10.30 9.18 4.29
C GLU A 38 9.49 10.48 4.31
N GLY A 39 9.17 10.99 5.50
CA GLY A 39 8.36 12.19 5.69
C GLY A 39 6.85 12.02 5.45
N SER A 40 6.36 10.81 5.20
CA SER A 40 4.93 10.53 5.02
C SER A 40 4.48 9.35 5.86
N SER A 41 4.03 9.61 7.09
CA SER A 41 3.52 8.58 8.01
C SER A 41 2.18 7.98 7.58
N PHE A 42 1.39 8.68 6.77
CA PHE A 42 0.03 8.28 6.38
C PHE A 42 -0.07 7.56 5.02
N GLN A 43 1.06 7.27 4.37
CA GLN A 43 1.10 6.70 3.03
C GLN A 43 1.90 5.39 2.99
N LEU A 44 1.36 4.41 2.30
CA LEU A 44 2.05 3.20 1.90
C LEU A 44 2.31 3.23 0.38
N LYS A 45 3.52 2.83 -0.02
CA LYS A 45 3.87 2.56 -1.41
C LYS A 45 4.00 1.07 -1.62
N LEU A 46 3.48 0.59 -2.73
CA LEU A 46 3.52 -0.81 -3.15
C LEU A 46 4.15 -0.91 -4.55
N PRO A 47 4.48 -2.12 -5.03
CA PRO A 47 5.06 -2.31 -6.35
C PRO A 47 4.18 -1.74 -7.47
N LYS A 48 4.77 -1.60 -8.65
CA LYS A 48 4.08 -1.11 -9.86
C LYS A 48 3.46 0.29 -9.73
N GLY A 49 3.97 1.09 -8.80
CA GLY A 49 3.57 2.50 -8.65
C GLY A 49 2.27 2.70 -7.87
N VAL A 50 1.82 1.70 -7.10
CA VAL A 50 0.60 1.85 -6.30
C VAL A 50 0.91 2.60 -5.01
N ASN A 51 0.10 3.61 -4.71
CA ASN A 51 0.14 4.39 -3.48
C ASN A 51 -1.19 4.19 -2.76
N PHE A 52 -1.15 3.89 -1.47
CA PHE A 52 -2.32 3.67 -0.64
C PHE A 52 -2.28 4.53 0.60
N TYR A 53 -3.44 5.08 0.97
CA TYR A 53 -3.63 5.93 2.14
C TYR A 53 -4.65 5.26 3.07
N PRO A 54 -4.23 4.35 3.97
CA PRO A 54 -5.12 3.46 4.72
C PRO A 54 -6.29 4.15 5.41
N THR A 55 -6.03 5.25 6.12
CA THR A 55 -7.04 6.03 6.86
C THR A 55 -8.18 6.52 5.97
N THR A 56 -7.88 6.91 4.73
CA THR A 56 -8.90 7.44 3.79
C THR A 56 -9.34 6.42 2.75
N GLY A 57 -8.70 5.25 2.73
CA GLY A 57 -8.87 4.21 1.72
C GLY A 57 -8.48 4.63 0.29
N LYS A 58 -7.85 5.79 0.07
CA LYS A 58 -7.53 6.27 -1.28
C LYS A 58 -6.40 5.47 -1.90
N ILE A 59 -6.54 5.16 -3.18
CA ILE A 59 -5.54 4.45 -3.99
C ILE A 59 -5.16 5.35 -5.18
N TYR A 60 -3.86 5.52 -5.42
CA TYR A 60 -3.34 6.22 -6.59
C TYR A 60 -2.33 5.34 -7.31
N ILE A 61 -2.31 5.46 -8.64
CA ILE A 61 -1.26 4.87 -9.48
C ILE A 61 -0.30 6.00 -9.87
N ASP A 62 1.00 5.79 -9.75
CA ASP A 62 2.02 6.76 -10.15
C ASP A 62 1.76 7.22 -11.60
N GLY A 63 1.73 8.54 -11.81
CA GLY A 63 1.37 9.16 -13.10
C GLY A 63 -0.13 9.42 -13.29
N GLY A 64 -0.99 8.89 -12.42
CA GLY A 64 -2.41 9.22 -12.37
C GLY A 64 -2.67 10.61 -11.79
N VAL A 65 -3.64 11.33 -12.35
CA VAL A 65 -4.06 12.67 -11.91
C VAL A 65 -5.07 12.66 -10.77
N SER A 66 -5.71 11.51 -10.51
CA SER A 66 -6.73 11.35 -9.49
C SER A 66 -6.62 10.01 -8.78
N ALA A 67 -7.26 9.91 -7.61
CA ALA A 67 -7.45 8.61 -6.95
C ALA A 67 -8.32 7.71 -7.83
N LEU A 68 -8.13 6.40 -7.71
CA LEU A 68 -9.05 5.42 -8.28
C LEU A 68 -10.44 5.56 -7.63
N SER A 69 -11.48 5.17 -8.38
CA SER A 69 -12.85 5.17 -7.88
C SER A 69 -13.04 4.11 -6.79
N GLN A 70 -12.36 2.96 -6.92
CA GLN A 70 -12.31 1.93 -5.89
C GLN A 70 -11.45 2.40 -4.70
N LYS A 71 -11.87 2.04 -3.48
CA LYS A 71 -11.24 2.49 -2.23
C LYS A 71 -11.17 1.37 -1.20
N GLY A 72 -10.29 1.55 -0.23
CA GLY A 72 -10.11 0.67 0.90
C GLY A 72 -9.15 -0.48 0.63
N LEU A 73 -8.83 -1.22 1.69
CA LEU A 73 -7.85 -2.29 1.67
C LEU A 73 -8.29 -3.45 0.76
N GLU A 74 -9.56 -3.85 0.79
CA GLU A 74 -10.08 -4.91 -0.07
C GLU A 74 -9.93 -4.59 -1.57
N ALA A 75 -10.26 -3.37 -1.98
CA ALA A 75 -10.07 -2.93 -3.35
C ALA A 75 -8.58 -2.96 -3.74
N LEU A 76 -7.70 -2.52 -2.84
CA LEU A 76 -6.26 -2.58 -3.07
C LEU A 76 -5.79 -4.04 -3.25
N LEU A 77 -6.24 -4.96 -2.41
CA LEU A 77 -5.86 -6.38 -2.51
C LEU A 77 -6.29 -6.97 -3.86
N LEU A 78 -7.49 -6.66 -4.35
CA LEU A 78 -7.95 -7.08 -5.67
C LEU A 78 -7.04 -6.54 -6.79
N ILE A 79 -6.67 -5.25 -6.74
CA ILE A 79 -5.76 -4.62 -7.70
C ILE A 79 -4.38 -5.31 -7.67
N LEU A 80 -3.84 -5.58 -6.49
CA LEU A 80 -2.53 -6.21 -6.37
C LEU A 80 -2.54 -7.67 -6.87
N ARG A 81 -3.64 -8.39 -6.67
CA ARG A 81 -3.84 -9.76 -7.20
C ARG A 81 -3.94 -9.76 -8.71
N ASP A 82 -4.74 -8.86 -9.29
CA ASP A 82 -4.88 -8.71 -10.75
C ASP A 82 -3.53 -8.36 -11.39
N GLN A 83 -2.72 -7.56 -10.69
CA GLN A 83 -1.35 -7.28 -11.10
C GLN A 83 -0.37 -8.43 -10.83
N GLY A 84 -0.75 -9.53 -10.18
CA GLY A 84 0.15 -10.62 -9.80
C GLY A 84 1.25 -10.21 -8.82
N THR A 85 0.99 -9.17 -8.00
CA THR A 85 1.93 -8.65 -6.99
C THR A 85 1.83 -9.40 -5.67
N ILE A 86 0.65 -9.95 -5.36
CA ILE A 86 0.39 -10.79 -4.20
C ILE A 86 -0.32 -12.07 -4.62
N ALA A 87 -0.22 -13.11 -3.80
CA ALA A 87 -0.92 -14.37 -4.05
C ALA A 87 -2.43 -14.25 -3.78
N ASN A 88 -3.20 -15.14 -4.41
CA ASN A 88 -4.57 -15.38 -3.96
C ASN A 88 -4.54 -16.06 -2.59
N PRO A 89 -5.49 -15.77 -1.69
CA PRO A 89 -5.64 -16.56 -0.48
C PRO A 89 -5.80 -18.04 -0.86
N ALA A 90 -5.12 -18.91 -0.10
CA ALA A 90 -5.27 -20.36 -0.22
C ALA A 90 -6.67 -20.82 0.18
#